data_AF-X1GXR6-F1
#
_entry.id   AF-X1GXR6-F1
#
_cell.length_a   1.000
_cell.length_b   1.000
_cell.length_c   1.000
_cell.angle_alpha   90.00
_cell.angle_beta   90.00
_cell.angle_gamma   90.00
#
_symmetry.space_group_name_H-M   'P 1'
#
loop_
_entity.id
_entity.type
_entity.pdbx_description
1 polymer ?
#
loop_
_entity_poly.entity_id
_entity_poly.type
_entity_poly.pdbx_seq_one_letter_code
_entity_poly.pdbx_strand_id
1 'polypeptide(L)'
;GPTNWQDIKPDVVAPGVNVDSAIVGVLDTSGDGVPSRFSPISGTSMATPHVAGLVALMVECHGRVLSKKLTVEEIKRMMSELGLEKNNTVGWGAITWETYEKWVSSQYGVEL
;
A
#
# COMPACT_ATOMS: atom_id res chain seq x y z
N GLY A 1 5.54 -14.15 -6.18
CA GLY A 1 6.90 -14.65 -5.89
C GLY A 1 6.93 -16.16 -6.04
N PRO A 2 7.92 -16.86 -5.45
CA PRO A 2 9.03 -16.31 -4.67
C PRO A 2 10.06 -15.56 -5.52
N THR A 3 11.08 -14.97 -4.88
CA THR A 3 12.28 -14.46 -5.58
C THR A 3 13.18 -15.62 -6.03
N ASN A 4 14.22 -15.33 -6.80
CA ASN A 4 15.25 -16.32 -7.17
C ASN A 4 16.01 -16.88 -5.95
N TRP A 5 15.97 -16.18 -4.81
CA TRP A 5 16.55 -16.61 -3.53
C TRP A 5 15.53 -17.24 -2.58
N GLN A 6 14.35 -17.59 -3.10
CA GLN A 6 13.25 -18.20 -2.34
C GLN A 6 12.61 -17.27 -1.29
N ASP A 7 12.87 -15.95 -1.35
CA ASP A 7 12.20 -15.00 -0.49
C ASP A 7 10.73 -14.85 -0.88
N ILE A 8 9.90 -14.63 0.14
CA ILE A 8 8.47 -14.38 -0.07
C ILE A 8 8.25 -12.93 -0.53
N LYS A 9 7.69 -12.80 -1.73
CA LYS A 9 7.24 -11.54 -2.34
C LYS A 9 5.89 -11.71 -3.05
N PRO A 10 5.03 -10.68 -3.06
CA PRO A 10 5.24 -9.29 -2.58
C PRO A 10 5.25 -9.17 -1.04
N ASP A 11 5.55 -7.98 -0.52
CA ASP A 11 5.42 -7.71 0.93
C ASP A 11 3.95 -7.50 1.33
N VAL A 12 3.24 -6.68 0.58
CA VAL A 12 1.81 -6.36 0.77
C VAL A 12 1.12 -6.25 -0.58
N VAL A 13 -0.21 -6.22 -0.56
CA VAL A 13 -1.05 -5.97 -1.75
C VAL A 13 -1.99 -4.78 -1.54
N ALA A 14 -2.52 -4.25 -2.63
CA ALA A 14 -3.52 -3.18 -2.63
C ALA A 14 -4.39 -3.27 -3.89
N PRO A 15 -5.55 -2.60 -3.96
CA PRO A 15 -6.37 -2.55 -5.16
C PRO A 15 -5.58 -2.05 -6.37
N GLY A 16 -5.68 -2.78 -7.48
CA GLY A 16 -4.95 -2.47 -8.71
C GLY A 16 -5.68 -2.87 -9.98
N VAL A 17 -6.98 -3.17 -9.91
CA VAL A 17 -7.80 -3.56 -11.06
C VAL A 17 -8.89 -2.51 -11.25
N ASN A 18 -9.08 -2.07 -12.49
CA ASN A 18 -10.03 -1.02 -12.88
C ASN A 18 -9.89 0.25 -12.02
N VAL A 19 -8.65 0.68 -11.80
CA VAL A 19 -8.36 1.90 -11.06
C VAL A 19 -8.52 3.07 -12.00
N ASP A 20 -9.58 3.85 -11.81
CA ASP A 20 -9.79 5.09 -12.53
C ASP A 20 -8.89 6.18 -11.95
N SER A 21 -7.99 6.69 -12.78
CA SER A 21 -6.98 7.66 -12.37
C SER A 21 -6.57 8.56 -13.53
N ALA A 22 -5.96 9.68 -13.18
CA ALA A 22 -5.51 10.67 -14.15
C ALA A 22 -4.47 10.06 -15.10
N ILE A 23 -4.66 10.28 -16.40
CA ILE A 23 -3.80 9.76 -17.45
C ILE A 23 -3.64 10.77 -18.58
N VAL A 24 -2.52 10.70 -19.30
CA VAL A 24 -2.19 11.67 -20.36
C VAL A 24 -1.56 10.98 -21.57
N GLY A 25 -1.63 11.67 -22.71
CA GLY A 25 -0.97 11.27 -23.94
C GLY A 25 -1.61 10.04 -24.57
N VAL A 26 -0.78 9.14 -25.10
CA VAL A 26 -1.22 7.95 -25.84
C VAL A 26 -2.03 6.95 -25.00
N LEU A 27 -2.03 7.11 -23.68
CA LEU A 27 -2.72 6.23 -22.76
C LEU A 27 -4.09 6.75 -22.32
N ASP A 28 -4.51 7.94 -22.76
CA ASP A 28 -5.77 8.57 -22.34
C ASP A 28 -7.01 7.70 -22.63
N THR A 29 -6.92 6.85 -23.64
CA THR A 29 -8.00 5.95 -24.06
C THR A 29 -7.69 4.48 -23.75
N SER A 30 -6.72 4.19 -22.87
CA SER A 30 -6.17 2.84 -22.69
C SER A 30 -7.08 1.86 -21.94
N GLY A 31 -8.04 2.37 -21.16
CA GLY A 31 -8.94 1.56 -20.34
C GLY A 31 -10.33 1.39 -20.93
N ASP A 32 -11.00 2.51 -21.20
CA ASP A 32 -12.40 2.55 -21.65
C ASP A 32 -12.59 3.13 -23.06
N GLY A 33 -11.51 3.56 -23.71
CA GLY A 33 -11.56 4.19 -25.03
C GLY A 33 -12.05 5.64 -25.04
N VAL A 34 -12.24 6.26 -23.87
CA VAL A 34 -12.81 7.61 -23.75
C VAL A 34 -11.70 8.63 -23.49
N PRO A 35 -11.57 9.68 -24.33
CA PRO A 35 -10.57 10.72 -24.09
C PRO A 35 -11.05 11.68 -22.98
N SER A 36 -10.74 11.36 -21.72
CA SER A 36 -11.26 12.10 -20.55
C SER A 36 -10.20 12.66 -19.61
N ARG A 37 -8.91 12.42 -19.89
CA ARG A 37 -7.76 12.61 -18.96
C ARG A 37 -7.82 11.73 -17.72
N PHE A 38 -8.76 10.79 -17.71
CA PHE A 38 -8.96 9.73 -16.73
C PHE A 38 -9.26 8.46 -17.51
N SER A 39 -8.75 7.34 -17.02
CA SER A 39 -9.05 6.05 -17.63
C SER A 39 -8.86 4.93 -16.60
N PRO A 40 -9.78 3.96 -16.53
CA PRO A 40 -9.63 2.81 -15.66
C PRO A 40 -8.58 1.86 -16.19
N ILE A 41 -7.47 1.72 -15.48
CA ILE A 41 -6.38 0.80 -15.87
C ILE A 41 -6.07 -0.20 -14.75
N SER A 42 -5.47 -1.31 -15.14
CA SER A 42 -5.21 -2.45 -14.25
C SER A 42 -3.72 -2.81 -14.23
N GLY A 43 -3.18 -3.09 -13.05
CA GLY A 43 -1.83 -3.58 -12.86
C GLY A 43 -1.28 -3.30 -11.46
N THR A 44 -0.15 -3.95 -11.14
CA THR A 44 0.61 -3.66 -9.92
C THR A 44 1.15 -2.22 -9.91
N SER A 45 1.34 -1.61 -11.08
CA SER A 45 1.62 -0.18 -11.24
C SER A 45 0.51 0.72 -10.68
N MET A 46 -0.71 0.21 -10.49
CA MET A 46 -1.83 0.94 -9.88
C MET A 46 -1.99 0.60 -8.40
N ALA A 47 -1.68 -0.64 -8.01
CA ALA A 47 -1.59 -1.01 -6.58
C ALA A 47 -0.46 -0.26 -5.86
N THR A 48 0.68 -0.06 -6.52
CA THR A 48 1.86 0.61 -5.94
C THR A 48 1.58 2.05 -5.47
N PRO A 49 0.99 2.96 -6.27
CA PRO A 49 0.67 4.31 -5.82
C PRO A 49 -0.41 4.36 -4.73
N HIS A 50 -1.34 3.39 -4.67
CA HIS A 50 -2.26 3.29 -3.52
C HIS A 50 -1.51 3.06 -2.21
N VAL A 51 -0.56 2.11 -2.18
CA VAL A 51 0.28 1.88 -1.00
C VAL A 51 1.15 3.10 -0.70
N ALA A 52 1.74 3.72 -1.71
CA ALA A 52 2.58 4.91 -1.53
C ALA A 52 1.79 6.09 -0.90
N GLY A 53 0.58 6.35 -1.39
CA GLY A 53 -0.30 7.40 -0.84
C GLY A 53 -0.72 7.11 0.60
N LEU A 54 -1.12 5.88 0.90
CA LEU A 54 -1.45 5.47 2.27
C LEU A 54 -0.24 5.62 3.22
N VAL A 55 0.94 5.16 2.81
CA VAL A 55 2.16 5.28 3.63
C VAL A 55 2.56 6.75 3.82
N ALA A 56 2.34 7.63 2.84
CA ALA A 56 2.59 9.06 3.01
C ALA A 56 1.73 9.66 4.14
N LEU A 57 0.44 9.31 4.20
CA LEU A 57 -0.46 9.72 5.29
C LEU A 57 -0.02 9.13 6.64
N MET A 58 0.37 7.86 6.67
CA MET A 58 0.90 7.23 7.89
C MET A 58 2.14 7.96 8.40
N VAL A 59 3.10 8.30 7.51
CA VAL A 59 4.32 9.03 7.87
C VAL A 59 4.02 10.42 8.44
N GLU A 60 3.10 11.17 7.81
CA GLU A 60 2.67 12.49 8.30
C GLU A 60 2.07 12.38 9.71
N CYS A 61 1.12 11.46 9.89
CA CYS A 61 0.46 11.22 11.17
C CYS A 61 1.47 10.78 12.26
N HIS A 62 2.35 9.83 11.93
CA HIS A 62 3.37 9.33 12.85
C HIS A 62 4.31 10.45 13.33
N GLY A 63 4.74 11.31 12.41
CA GLY A 63 5.55 12.48 12.72
C GLY A 63 4.82 13.46 13.63
N ARG A 64 3.55 13.74 13.34
CA ARG A 64 2.74 14.71 14.09
C ARG A 64 2.40 14.23 15.51
N VAL A 65 2.03 12.96 15.66
CA VAL A 65 1.50 12.43 16.92
C VAL A 65 2.61 11.91 17.83
N LEU A 66 3.65 11.28 17.26
CA LEU A 66 4.71 10.63 18.04
C LEU A 66 6.04 11.38 17.99
N SER A 67 6.16 12.45 17.19
CA SER A 67 7.44 13.12 16.92
C SER A 67 8.53 12.16 16.43
N LYS A 68 8.13 11.13 15.67
CA LYS A 68 9.00 10.05 15.16
C LYS A 68 8.81 9.87 13.66
N LYS A 69 9.86 9.39 12.99
CA LYS A 69 9.78 9.00 11.58
C LYS A 69 9.37 7.54 11.49
N LEU A 70 8.26 7.26 10.79
CA LEU A 70 7.86 5.89 10.47
C LEU A 70 8.83 5.30 9.42
N THR A 71 9.39 4.13 9.71
CA THR A 71 10.37 3.43 8.86
C THR A 71 9.75 2.26 8.10
N VAL A 72 10.44 1.79 7.04
CA VAL A 72 10.00 0.61 6.27
C VAL A 72 10.04 -0.64 7.15
N GLU A 73 11.01 -0.73 8.05
CA GLU A 73 11.17 -1.81 9.01
C GLU A 73 9.99 -1.86 9.98
N GLU A 74 9.53 -0.70 10.48
CA GLU A 74 8.33 -0.60 11.31
C GLU A 74 7.07 -1.00 10.56
N ILE A 75 6.91 -0.58 9.30
CA ILE A 75 5.78 -1.01 8.47
C ILE A 75 5.80 -2.53 8.25
N LYS A 76 6.97 -3.11 7.98
CA LYS A 76 7.11 -4.57 7.85
C LYS A 76 6.83 -5.29 9.16
N ARG A 77 7.29 -4.74 10.30
CA ARG A 77 7.01 -5.28 11.63
C ARG A 77 5.50 -5.28 11.90
N MET A 78 4.84 -4.14 11.68
CA MET A 78 3.38 -4.01 11.76
C MET A 78 2.67 -5.08 10.93
N MET A 79 3.04 -5.24 9.66
CA MET A 79 2.41 -6.23 8.79
C MET A 79 2.73 -7.67 9.20
N SER A 80 3.89 -7.93 9.80
CA SER A 80 4.23 -9.25 10.33
C SER A 80 3.47 -9.61 11.62
N GLU A 81 3.05 -8.61 12.40
CA GLU A 81 2.33 -8.78 13.67
C GLU A 81 0.82 -8.85 13.47
N LEU A 82 0.28 -8.04 12.55
CA LEU A 82 -1.17 -7.85 12.38
C LEU A 82 -1.71 -8.31 11.03
N GLY A 83 -0.84 -8.57 10.06
CA GLY A 83 -1.22 -9.06 8.73
C GLY A 83 -1.52 -10.56 8.70
N LEU A 84 -1.74 -11.06 7.49
CA LEU A 84 -1.88 -12.49 7.22
C LEU A 84 -0.53 -13.21 7.31
N GLU A 85 -0.55 -14.54 7.41
CA GLU A 85 0.65 -15.34 7.21
C GLU A 85 1.27 -15.05 5.84
N LYS A 86 2.57 -14.69 5.83
CA LYS A 86 3.23 -14.21 4.63
C LYS A 86 3.31 -15.31 3.58
N ASN A 87 2.82 -15.05 2.38
CA ASN A 87 2.88 -16.00 1.27
C ASN A 87 3.21 -15.33 -0.07
N ASN A 88 3.51 -16.16 -1.09
CA ASN A 88 3.98 -15.71 -2.41
C ASN A 88 2.91 -15.04 -3.29
N THR A 89 1.66 -15.02 -2.85
CA THR A 89 0.52 -14.48 -3.58
C THR A 89 0.17 -13.08 -3.09
N VAL A 90 -0.04 -12.94 -1.77
CA VAL A 90 -0.52 -11.68 -1.16
C VAL A 90 0.46 -11.05 -0.18
N GLY A 91 1.64 -11.63 0.03
CA GLY A 91 2.53 -11.20 1.10
C GLY A 91 1.83 -11.34 2.45
N TRP A 92 1.87 -10.29 3.26
CA TRP A 92 1.10 -10.17 4.51
C TRP A 92 -0.36 -9.72 4.30
N GLY A 93 -0.85 -9.67 3.06
CA GLY A 93 -2.18 -9.18 2.73
C GLY A 93 -2.22 -7.68 2.45
N ALA A 94 -3.42 -7.11 2.51
CA ALA A 94 -3.64 -5.70 2.24
C ALA A 94 -3.19 -4.83 3.43
N ILE A 95 -2.38 -3.80 3.16
CA ILE A 95 -2.08 -2.77 4.16
C ILE A 95 -3.26 -1.78 4.22
N THR A 96 -3.72 -1.46 5.42
CA THR A 96 -4.85 -0.55 5.64
C THR A 96 -4.54 0.45 6.74
N TRP A 97 -5.33 1.53 6.81
CA TRP A 97 -5.21 2.53 7.88
C TRP A 97 -5.52 1.93 9.26
N GLU A 98 -6.54 1.07 9.36
CA GLU A 98 -6.94 0.42 10.60
C GLU A 98 -5.85 -0.50 11.15
N THR A 99 -5.06 -1.11 10.26
CA THR A 99 -3.89 -1.92 10.67
C THR A 99 -2.83 -1.03 11.32
N TYR A 100 -2.62 0.17 10.80
CA TYR A 100 -1.72 1.17 11.37
C TYR A 100 -2.21 1.73 12.70
N GLU A 101 -3.50 2.09 12.81
CA GLU A 101 -4.09 2.56 14.07
C GLU A 101 -3.95 1.54 15.19
N LYS A 102 -4.31 0.28 14.93
CA LYS A 102 -4.17 -0.81 15.90
C LYS A 102 -2.73 -1.00 16.33
N TRP A 103 -1.81 -0.94 15.38
CA TRP A 103 -0.39 -1.08 15.67
C TRP A 103 0.14 0.06 16.54
N VAL A 104 -0.13 1.32 16.17
CA VAL A 104 0.28 2.49 16.94
C VAL A 104 -0.30 2.45 18.36
N SER A 105 -1.57 2.08 18.51
CA SER A 105 -2.20 1.90 19.82
C SER A 105 -1.49 0.82 20.65
N SER A 106 -1.21 -0.35 20.06
CA SER A 106 -0.49 -1.42 20.75
C SER A 106 0.96 -1.08 21.15
N GLN A 107 1.68 -0.32 20.30
CA GLN A 107 3.11 -0.07 20.49
C GLN A 107 3.39 1.18 21.35
N TYR A 108 2.53 2.19 21.26
CA TYR A 108 2.76 3.49 21.87
C TYR A 108 1.65 3.92 22.83
N GLY A 109 0.56 3.17 22.94
CA GLY A 109 -0.57 3.52 23.81
C GLY A 109 -1.34 4.76 23.34
N VAL A 110 -1.30 5.05 22.03
CA VAL A 110 -1.92 6.23 21.42
C VAL A 110 -3.10 5.83 20.54
N GLU A 111 -4.25 6.46 20.76
CA GLU A 111 -5.40 6.41 19.85
C GLU A 111 -5.29 7.55 18.82
N LEU A 112 -5.52 7.23 17.55
CA LEU A 112 -5.43 8.15 16.40
C LEU A 112 -6.81 8.71 16.03
#